data_AF-A0A075FMQ7-F1
#
_entry.id   AF-A0A075FMQ7-F1
#
_cell.length_a   1.000
_cell.length_b   1.000
_cell.length_c   1.000
_cell.angle_alpha   90.00
_cell.angle_beta   90.00
_cell.angle_gamma   90.00
#
_symmetry.space_group_name_H-M   'P 1'
#
loop_
_entity.id
_entity.type
_entity.pdbx_description
1 polymer ?
#
loop_
_entity_poly.entity_id
_entity_poly.type
_entity_poly.pdbx_seq_one_letter_code
_entity_poly.pdbx_strand_id
1 'polypeptide(L)'
;MTFMFFIVLKKTHEHKTVVLRKKLEESEALEIIDDKKTGLFKSVFSRPKRADIHIHSVKLYYECILIVSGKYMANYFRKATHSISVSSNVSEVILGDGVFPVRTKSNFKKAIVGKRAKNKVDLKLEEHVFVENEDELTFDHHGREIKFPFKLNSKTTENYPNRLLEKNPSNVKNSELTHDDAIKKLQSFLKKPLVDEVRKLEEEFVLREISEVYVPIYEARLIGPKRK
;
A
#
# COMPACT_ATOMS: atom_id res chain seq x y z
N MET A 1 28.98 -11.26 1.81
CA MET A 1 29.22 -9.85 2.21
C MET A 1 27.88 -9.17 2.30
N THR A 2 27.43 -8.86 3.52
CA THR A 2 26.17 -8.15 3.76
C THR A 2 26.47 -6.66 3.65
N PHE A 3 26.18 -6.04 2.50
CA PHE A 3 26.26 -4.58 2.39
C PHE A 3 25.07 -3.99 3.14
N MET A 4 25.36 -3.35 4.28
CA MET A 4 24.37 -2.62 5.07
C MET A 4 24.14 -1.27 4.40
N PHE A 5 23.17 -1.20 3.49
CA PHE A 5 22.74 0.06 2.88
C PHE A 5 21.88 0.83 3.88
N PHE A 6 22.35 2.01 4.29
CA PHE A 6 21.56 2.94 5.11
C PHE A 6 20.66 3.76 4.20
N ILE A 7 19.35 3.51 4.24
CA ILE A 7 18.36 4.42 3.65
C ILE A 7 18.33 5.67 4.53
N VAL A 8 18.60 6.83 3.93
CA VAL A 8 18.48 8.10 4.64
C VAL A 8 17.00 8.48 4.73
N LEU A 9 16.50 8.61 5.96
CA LEU A 9 15.16 9.12 6.24
C LEU A 9 15.21 10.64 6.40
N LYS A 10 14.60 11.39 5.48
CA LYS A 10 14.32 12.82 5.69
C LYS A 10 12.92 12.99 6.27
N LYS A 11 12.84 13.58 7.47
CA LYS A 11 11.58 13.87 8.16
C LYS A 11 11.13 15.30 7.88
N THR A 12 10.26 15.48 6.89
CA THR A 12 9.48 16.71 6.65
C THR A 12 7.99 16.33 6.67
N HIS A 13 7.55 15.68 7.74
CA HIS A 13 6.25 15.05 7.80
C HIS A 13 5.23 15.93 8.52
N GLU A 14 4.04 16.02 7.95
CA GLU A 14 2.88 16.56 8.64
C GLU A 14 2.17 15.42 9.39
N HIS A 15 1.86 15.64 10.67
CA HIS A 15 1.02 14.73 11.45
C HIS A 15 -0.37 15.33 11.56
N LYS A 16 -1.38 14.61 11.08
CA LYS A 16 -2.73 15.14 10.94
C LYS A 16 -3.76 14.24 11.63
N THR A 17 -4.56 14.85 12.50
CA THR A 17 -5.70 14.17 13.10
C THR A 17 -6.98 14.62 12.42
N VAL A 18 -7.77 13.67 11.93
CA VAL A 18 -9.06 13.90 11.27
C VAL A 18 -10.11 13.04 11.95
N VAL A 19 -11.31 13.58 12.18
CA VAL A 19 -12.46 12.79 12.61
C VAL A 19 -13.55 12.92 11.56
N LEU A 20 -14.12 11.81 11.11
CA LEU A 20 -15.28 11.83 10.23
C LEU A 20 -16.54 12.24 11.01
N ARG A 21 -17.39 13.06 10.40
CA ARG A 21 -18.69 13.41 10.96
C ARG A 21 -19.55 12.17 11.09
N LYS A 22 -20.23 12.08 12.23
CA LYS A 22 -21.28 11.08 12.43
C LYS A 22 -22.41 11.30 11.42
N LYS A 23 -22.83 10.23 10.74
CA LYS A 23 -23.94 10.25 9.77
C LYS A 23 -25.23 9.63 10.30
N LEU A 24 -25.18 8.97 11.45
CA LEU A 24 -26.28 8.23 12.03
C LEU A 24 -26.50 8.66 13.48
N GLU A 25 -27.72 8.98 13.83
CA GLU A 25 -28.10 9.19 15.23
C GLU A 25 -28.23 7.85 15.98
N GLU A 26 -28.19 7.91 17.31
CA GLU A 26 -28.21 6.69 18.12
C GLU A 26 -29.52 5.91 17.97
N SER A 27 -30.65 6.61 17.82
CA SER A 27 -31.96 6.02 17.56
C SER A 27 -31.99 5.25 16.23
N GLU A 28 -31.40 5.81 15.18
CA GLU A 28 -31.29 5.16 13.87
C GLU A 28 -30.37 3.94 13.94
N ALA A 29 -29.24 4.05 14.66
CA ALA A 29 -28.34 2.93 14.88
C ALA A 29 -29.06 1.79 15.63
N LEU A 30 -29.82 2.11 16.67
CA LEU A 30 -30.61 1.14 17.44
C LEU A 30 -31.62 0.41 16.57
N GLU A 31 -32.33 1.12 15.69
CA GLU A 31 -33.30 0.50 14.76
C GLU A 31 -32.60 -0.47 13.80
N ILE A 32 -31.48 -0.05 13.18
CA ILE A 32 -30.69 -0.90 12.29
C ILE A 32 -30.17 -2.14 13.03
N ILE A 33 -29.71 -1.98 14.27
CA ILE A 33 -29.23 -3.08 15.11
C ILE A 33 -30.38 -4.04 15.44
N ASP A 34 -31.54 -3.53 15.84
CA ASP A 34 -32.70 -4.35 16.21
C ASP A 34 -33.20 -5.19 15.02
N ASP A 35 -33.20 -4.61 13.83
CA ASP A 35 -33.58 -5.32 12.61
C ASP A 35 -32.61 -6.44 12.24
N LYS A 36 -31.31 -6.22 12.45
CA LYS A 36 -30.25 -7.16 12.05
C LYS A 36 -29.87 -8.16 13.14
N LYS A 37 -30.19 -7.91 14.42
CA LYS A 37 -29.67 -8.69 15.58
C LYS A 37 -29.91 -10.19 15.47
N THR A 38 -31.05 -10.60 14.91
CA THR A 38 -31.39 -12.03 14.75
C THR A 38 -30.49 -12.78 13.77
N GLY A 39 -29.85 -12.08 12.83
CA GLY A 39 -28.92 -12.68 11.88
C GLY A 39 -27.64 -13.22 12.54
N LEU A 40 -27.17 -12.55 13.59
CA LEU A 40 -25.94 -12.92 14.31
C LEU A 40 -26.08 -14.20 15.14
N PHE A 41 -27.32 -14.58 15.49
CA PHE A 41 -27.63 -15.78 16.27
C PHE A 41 -28.35 -16.86 15.45
N LYS A 42 -28.39 -16.70 14.12
CA LYS A 42 -28.98 -17.71 13.23
C LYS A 42 -28.05 -18.93 13.17
N SER A 43 -28.62 -20.11 13.39
CA SER A 43 -27.96 -21.40 13.13
C SER A 43 -28.40 -21.97 11.77
N VAL A 44 -27.80 -23.07 11.33
CA VAL A 44 -28.14 -23.74 10.06
C VAL A 44 -29.63 -24.08 9.96
N PHE A 45 -30.29 -24.40 11.08
CA PHE A 45 -31.68 -24.88 11.09
C PHE A 45 -32.65 -24.02 11.91
N SER A 46 -32.20 -22.97 12.59
CA SER A 46 -33.08 -22.13 13.41
C SER A 46 -32.65 -20.68 13.45
N ARG A 47 -33.63 -19.77 13.46
CA ARG A 47 -33.44 -18.35 13.72
C ARG A 47 -34.23 -17.99 14.98
N PRO A 48 -33.59 -17.43 16.02
CA PRO A 48 -34.30 -16.99 17.22
C PRO A 48 -35.25 -15.84 16.90
N LYS A 49 -36.29 -15.66 17.73
CA LYS A 49 -37.20 -14.51 17.58
C LYS A 49 -36.47 -13.24 18.00
N ARG A 50 -36.90 -12.08 17.46
CA ARG A 50 -36.34 -10.78 17.85
C ARG A 50 -36.44 -10.53 19.36
N ALA A 51 -37.55 -10.94 19.99
CA ALA A 51 -37.77 -10.79 21.42
C ALA A 51 -36.79 -11.61 22.29
N ASP A 52 -36.20 -12.68 21.74
CA ASP A 52 -35.26 -13.55 22.46
C ASP A 52 -33.83 -13.01 22.48
N ILE A 53 -33.56 -11.93 21.73
CA ILE A 53 -32.25 -11.28 21.67
C ILE A 53 -32.37 -9.87 22.23
N HIS A 54 -31.65 -9.63 23.31
CA HIS A 54 -31.63 -8.35 23.99
C HIS A 54 -30.42 -7.53 23.55
N ILE A 55 -30.65 -6.26 23.22
CA ILE A 55 -29.58 -5.28 23.01
C ILE A 55 -29.19 -4.75 24.39
N HIS A 56 -28.04 -5.17 24.90
CA HIS A 56 -27.57 -4.81 26.23
C HIS A 56 -27.00 -3.39 26.29
N SER A 57 -26.28 -2.98 25.25
CA SER A 57 -25.73 -1.63 25.14
C SER A 57 -25.45 -1.29 23.69
N VAL A 58 -25.58 -0.02 23.34
CA VAL A 58 -25.05 0.58 22.12
C VAL A 58 -24.13 1.71 22.52
N LYS A 59 -22.92 1.76 21.95
CA LYS A 59 -21.93 2.80 22.27
C LYS A 59 -21.29 3.29 20.98
N LEU A 60 -21.10 4.61 20.88
CA LEU A 60 -20.32 5.21 19.82
C LEU A 60 -18.84 5.11 20.15
N TYR A 61 -18.06 4.56 19.23
CA TYR A 61 -16.60 4.53 19.26
C TYR A 61 -16.04 5.31 18.08
N TYR A 62 -14.82 5.80 18.25
CA TYR A 62 -14.02 6.43 17.20
C TYR A 62 -12.83 5.54 16.92
N GLU A 63 -12.86 4.83 15.79
CA GLU A 63 -11.80 3.89 15.41
C GLU A 63 -10.80 4.56 14.49
N CYS A 64 -9.52 4.49 14.86
CA CYS A 64 -8.43 5.08 14.10
C CYS A 64 -8.13 4.25 12.85
N ILE A 65 -8.11 4.92 11.70
CA ILE A 65 -7.54 4.43 10.46
C ILE A 65 -6.26 5.23 10.21
N LEU A 66 -5.13 4.53 10.10
CA LEU A 66 -3.83 5.15 9.90
C LEU A 66 -3.53 5.21 8.40
N ILE A 67 -3.28 6.41 7.88
CA ILE A 67 -2.85 6.64 6.49
C ILE A 67 -1.42 7.16 6.53
N VAL A 68 -0.51 6.54 5.78
CA VAL A 68 0.88 6.99 5.68
C VAL A 68 1.25 7.16 4.22
N SER A 69 1.84 8.31 3.88
CA SER A 69 2.25 8.62 2.51
C SER A 69 3.71 9.04 2.45
N GLY A 70 4.36 8.75 1.33
CA GLY A 70 5.78 9.05 1.18
C GLY A 70 6.29 8.74 -0.20
N LYS A 71 7.58 9.02 -0.37
CA LYS A 71 8.30 8.86 -1.62
C LYS A 71 9.61 8.15 -1.38
N TYR A 72 9.89 7.16 -2.20
CA TYR A 72 11.16 6.45 -2.28
C TYR A 72 11.88 6.83 -3.57
N MET A 73 13.16 7.15 -3.46
CA MET A 73 14.03 7.47 -4.58
C MET A 73 15.27 6.57 -4.53
N ALA A 74 15.68 6.08 -5.69
CA ALA A 74 16.94 5.38 -5.83
C ALA A 74 17.67 5.84 -7.08
N ASN A 75 18.96 6.10 -6.93
CA ASN A 75 19.86 6.39 -8.03
C ASN A 75 20.98 5.35 -8.05
N TYR A 76 21.19 4.69 -9.20
CA TYR A 76 22.19 3.62 -9.30
C TYR A 76 22.62 3.36 -10.74
N PHE A 77 23.76 2.69 -10.89
CA PHE A 77 24.20 2.15 -12.17
C PHE A 77 23.85 0.67 -12.26
N ARG A 78 23.28 0.21 -13.37
CA ARG A 78 23.07 -1.22 -13.64
C ARG A 78 23.66 -1.62 -14.97
N LYS A 79 24.10 -2.88 -15.07
CA LYS A 79 24.45 -3.46 -16.37
C LYS A 79 23.18 -3.68 -17.19
N ALA A 80 23.21 -3.33 -18.46
CA ALA A 80 22.14 -3.58 -19.41
C ALA A 80 22.72 -4.12 -20.72
N THR A 81 21.90 -4.87 -21.45
CA THR A 81 22.22 -5.34 -22.80
C THR A 81 21.13 -4.92 -23.74
N HIS A 82 21.46 -4.04 -24.68
CA HIS A 82 20.55 -3.58 -25.73
C HIS A 82 20.89 -4.26 -27.05
N SER A 83 19.89 -4.83 -27.72
CA SER A 83 20.11 -5.47 -29.02
C SER A 83 19.69 -4.55 -30.16
N ILE A 84 20.62 -4.23 -31.06
CA ILE A 84 20.33 -3.53 -32.31
C ILE A 84 20.26 -4.50 -33.47
N SER A 85 19.44 -4.20 -34.48
CA SER A 85 19.33 -4.99 -35.70
C SER A 85 20.07 -4.32 -36.86
N VAL A 86 21.03 -5.02 -37.45
CA VAL A 86 21.88 -4.54 -38.54
C VAL A 86 21.68 -5.38 -39.80
N SER A 87 22.14 -4.89 -40.95
CA SER A 87 22.04 -5.63 -42.21
C SER A 87 22.77 -6.98 -42.15
N SER A 88 22.34 -7.94 -42.98
CA SER A 88 22.89 -9.30 -42.96
C SER A 88 24.35 -9.39 -43.38
N ASN A 89 24.87 -8.39 -44.10
CA ASN A 89 26.27 -8.25 -44.52
C ASN A 89 27.17 -7.54 -43.50
N VAL A 90 26.64 -7.15 -42.33
CA VAL A 90 27.43 -6.55 -41.24
C VAL A 90 27.91 -7.66 -40.30
N SER A 91 29.20 -7.69 -39.98
CA SER A 91 29.84 -8.66 -39.06
C SER A 91 30.04 -8.10 -37.64
N GLU A 92 30.23 -6.80 -37.51
CA GLU A 92 30.47 -6.12 -36.24
C GLU A 92 30.05 -4.65 -36.31
N VAL A 93 29.85 -4.04 -35.14
CA VAL A 93 29.56 -2.61 -34.98
C VAL A 93 30.60 -2.02 -34.04
N ILE A 94 31.18 -0.88 -34.45
CA ILE A 94 32.14 -0.12 -33.65
C ILE A 94 31.41 1.08 -33.03
N LEU A 95 31.53 1.28 -31.72
CA LEU A 95 30.96 2.41 -30.99
C LEU A 95 31.97 2.92 -29.96
N GLY A 96 32.52 4.11 -30.19
CA GLY A 96 33.70 4.59 -29.46
C GLY A 96 34.86 3.63 -29.65
N ASP A 97 35.48 3.21 -28.55
CA ASP A 97 36.58 2.23 -28.55
C ASP A 97 36.10 0.77 -28.47
N GLY A 98 34.79 0.54 -28.43
CA GLY A 98 34.19 -0.79 -28.30
C GLY A 98 33.89 -1.46 -29.64
N VAL A 99 34.18 -2.76 -29.74
CA VAL A 99 33.83 -3.61 -30.90
C VAL A 99 32.76 -4.62 -30.47
N PHE A 100 31.62 -4.61 -31.15
CA PHE A 100 30.45 -5.43 -30.82
C PHE A 100 30.11 -6.38 -31.98
N PRO A 101 30.45 -7.67 -31.87
CA PRO A 101 30.20 -8.63 -32.95
C PRO A 101 28.72 -9.00 -33.04
N VAL A 102 28.29 -9.43 -34.25
CA VAL A 102 26.94 -9.99 -34.42
C VAL A 102 26.75 -11.28 -33.62
N ARG A 103 25.57 -11.46 -33.04
CA ARG A 103 25.15 -12.71 -32.37
C ARG A 103 25.31 -13.89 -33.32
N THR A 104 26.01 -14.92 -32.85
CA THR A 104 26.16 -16.17 -33.58
C THR A 104 24.78 -16.83 -33.75
N LYS A 105 24.29 -16.92 -34.99
CA LYS A 105 23.08 -17.68 -35.32
C LYS A 105 23.43 -19.17 -35.35
N SER A 106 22.68 -20.01 -34.63
CA SER A 106 22.81 -21.47 -34.77
C SER A 106 22.49 -21.89 -36.21
N ASN A 107 23.12 -22.97 -36.69
CA ASN A 107 22.97 -23.44 -38.07
C ASN A 107 21.50 -23.75 -38.42
N PHE A 108 20.70 -24.20 -37.45
CA PHE A 108 19.27 -24.43 -37.61
C PHE A 108 18.47 -23.12 -37.85
N LYS A 109 18.80 -22.05 -37.12
CA LYS A 109 18.17 -20.73 -37.32
C LYS A 109 18.55 -20.10 -38.65
N LYS A 110 19.74 -20.40 -39.19
CA LYS A 110 20.15 -19.91 -40.52
C LYS A 110 19.32 -20.56 -41.65
N ALA A 111 18.93 -21.83 -41.49
CA ALA A 111 18.13 -22.56 -42.47
C ALA A 111 16.66 -22.08 -42.52
N ILE A 112 16.07 -21.74 -41.37
CA ILE A 112 14.65 -21.37 -41.26
C ILE A 112 14.36 -19.92 -41.65
N VAL A 113 15.23 -18.97 -41.30
CA VAL A 113 14.95 -17.52 -41.48
C VAL A 113 15.45 -16.99 -42.84
N GLY A 114 16.16 -17.82 -43.62
CA GLY A 114 16.70 -17.45 -44.93
C GLY A 114 17.85 -16.43 -44.87
N LYS A 115 18.62 -16.32 -45.97
CA LYS A 115 19.82 -15.45 -46.07
C LYS A 115 19.57 -13.94 -45.91
N ARG A 116 18.31 -13.49 -45.82
CA ARG A 116 17.90 -12.06 -45.77
C ARG A 116 17.60 -11.54 -44.36
N ALA A 117 17.66 -12.38 -43.32
CA ALA A 117 17.33 -11.95 -41.97
C ALA A 117 18.40 -11.00 -41.41
N LYS A 118 17.98 -9.85 -40.87
CA LYS A 118 18.86 -8.90 -40.17
C LYS A 118 19.72 -9.62 -39.11
N ASN A 119 20.96 -9.19 -38.95
CA ASN A 119 21.81 -9.62 -37.85
C ASN A 119 21.45 -8.83 -36.60
N LYS A 120 21.71 -9.39 -35.42
CA LYS A 120 21.54 -8.70 -34.15
C LYS A 120 22.89 -8.54 -33.47
N VAL A 121 23.16 -7.37 -32.93
CA VAL A 121 24.36 -7.06 -32.15
C VAL A 121 23.91 -6.70 -30.74
N ASP A 122 24.61 -7.23 -29.75
CA ASP A 122 24.36 -6.93 -28.34
C ASP A 122 25.34 -5.90 -27.81
N LEU A 123 24.81 -4.77 -27.39
CA LEU A 123 25.55 -3.70 -26.78
C LEU A 123 25.44 -3.86 -25.26
N LYS A 124 26.53 -4.33 -24.64
CA LYS A 124 26.66 -4.38 -23.18
C LYS A 124 27.11 -3.01 -22.69
N LEU A 125 26.31 -2.39 -21.83
CA LEU A 125 26.56 -1.05 -21.31
C LEU A 125 26.11 -0.92 -19.85
N GLU A 126 26.47 0.19 -19.20
CA GLU A 126 25.91 0.59 -17.91
C GLU A 126 24.84 1.66 -18.13
N GLU A 127 23.69 1.49 -17.49
CA GLU A 127 22.64 2.51 -17.41
C GLU A 127 22.73 3.20 -16.05
N HIS A 128 22.67 4.53 -16.05
CA HIS A 128 22.39 5.31 -14.85
C HIS A 128 20.87 5.42 -14.68
N VAL A 129 20.34 4.73 -13.68
CA VAL A 129 18.91 4.57 -13.46
C VAL A 129 18.49 5.40 -12.27
N PHE A 130 17.47 6.22 -12.49
CA PHE A 130 16.76 6.95 -11.45
C PHE A 130 15.36 6.35 -11.29
N VAL A 131 15.04 5.90 -10.09
CA VAL A 131 13.73 5.36 -9.71
C VAL A 131 13.09 6.29 -8.71
N GLU A 132 11.82 6.59 -8.93
CA GLU A 132 10.99 7.36 -8.02
C GLU A 132 9.63 6.66 -7.90
N ASN A 133 9.29 6.25 -6.68
CA ASN A 133 7.98 5.67 -6.37
C ASN A 133 7.36 6.47 -5.23
N GLU A 134 6.12 6.89 -5.41
CA GLU A 134 5.35 7.63 -4.42
C GLU A 134 3.97 6.98 -4.31
N ASP A 135 3.53 6.76 -3.09
CA ASP A 135 2.21 6.19 -2.82
C ASP A 135 1.81 6.41 -1.35
N GLU A 136 0.61 5.98 -1.02
CA GLU A 136 0.07 5.91 0.34
C GLU A 136 -0.38 4.49 0.70
N LEU A 137 -0.28 4.14 1.98
CA LEU A 137 -0.88 2.93 2.54
C LEU A 137 -1.88 3.31 3.63
N THR A 138 -3.00 2.60 3.66
CA THR A 138 -4.04 2.76 4.67
C THR A 138 -4.18 1.49 5.51
N PHE A 139 -4.24 1.64 6.82
CA PHE A 139 -4.42 0.55 7.77
C PHE A 139 -5.65 0.78 8.65
N ASP A 140 -6.43 -0.27 8.90
CA ASP A 140 -7.46 -0.24 9.94
C ASP A 140 -6.84 -0.19 11.35
N HIS A 141 -7.69 -0.06 12.38
CA HIS A 141 -7.23 0.07 13.76
C HIS A 141 -6.47 -1.17 14.28
N HIS A 142 -6.57 -2.31 13.61
CA HIS A 142 -5.82 -3.54 13.90
C HIS A 142 -4.52 -3.66 13.07
N GLY A 143 -4.18 -2.66 12.25
CA GLY A 143 -2.97 -2.66 11.44
C GLY A 143 -3.07 -3.47 10.13
N ARG A 144 -4.27 -3.85 9.71
CA ARG A 144 -4.52 -4.55 8.44
C ARG A 144 -4.67 -3.53 7.32
N GLU A 145 -4.04 -3.78 6.19
CA GLU A 145 -4.14 -2.91 5.03
C GLU A 145 -5.57 -2.94 4.46
N ILE A 146 -6.14 -1.77 4.20
CA ILE A 146 -7.51 -1.62 3.68
C ILE A 146 -7.55 -0.60 2.54
N LYS A 147 -8.61 -0.67 1.73
CA LYS A 147 -8.96 0.44 0.83
C LYS A 147 -9.86 1.41 1.59
N PHE A 148 -9.38 2.64 1.81
CA PHE A 148 -10.16 3.64 2.53
C PHE A 148 -11.45 3.99 1.77
N PRO A 149 -12.65 3.74 2.35
CA PRO A 149 -13.90 3.86 1.59
C PRO A 149 -14.51 5.27 1.66
N PHE A 150 -13.93 6.19 2.44
CA PHE A 150 -14.52 7.50 2.70
C PHE A 150 -13.78 8.62 1.99
N LYS A 151 -14.48 9.73 1.70
CA LYS A 151 -13.87 10.95 1.18
C LYS A 151 -13.54 11.89 2.34
N LEU A 152 -12.33 12.46 2.36
CA LEU A 152 -11.91 13.46 3.35
C LEU A 152 -12.09 14.87 2.78
N ASN A 153 -13.06 15.61 3.29
CA ASN A 153 -13.26 17.03 2.96
C ASN A 153 -14.05 17.74 4.07
N SER A 154 -14.14 19.07 4.00
CA SER A 154 -14.80 19.90 5.02
C SER A 154 -16.27 19.55 5.32
N LYS A 155 -16.98 18.87 4.41
CA LYS A 155 -18.37 18.41 4.63
C LYS A 155 -18.43 17.09 5.38
N THR A 156 -17.40 16.26 5.27
CA THR A 156 -17.36 14.90 5.86
C THR A 156 -16.52 14.83 7.11
N THR A 157 -15.74 15.87 7.44
CA THR A 157 -14.86 15.91 8.61
C THR A 157 -15.34 16.88 9.68
N GLU A 158 -15.04 16.58 10.93
CA GLU A 158 -15.28 17.44 12.07
C GLU A 158 -14.32 18.65 12.06
N ASN A 159 -14.79 19.79 12.59
CA ASN A 159 -14.01 21.03 12.62
C ASN A 159 -12.95 21.05 13.74
N TYR A 160 -13.20 20.31 14.83
CA TYR A 160 -12.35 20.30 16.02
C TYR A 160 -12.07 18.86 16.48
N PRO A 161 -11.31 18.08 15.69
CA PRO A 161 -11.13 16.64 15.91
C PRO A 161 -10.49 16.33 17.28
N ASN A 162 -9.40 17.01 17.64
CA ASN A 162 -8.70 16.76 18.91
C ASN A 162 -9.62 16.99 20.12
N ARG A 163 -10.36 18.10 20.13
CA ARG A 163 -11.32 18.42 21.21
C ARG A 163 -12.43 17.38 21.33
N LEU A 164 -12.87 16.78 20.22
CA LEU A 164 -13.90 15.74 20.23
C LEU A 164 -13.37 14.44 20.83
N LEU A 165 -12.14 14.04 20.45
CA LEU A 165 -11.49 12.82 20.93
C LEU A 165 -11.11 12.92 22.42
N GLU A 166 -10.53 14.05 22.85
CA GLU A 166 -10.16 14.32 24.24
C GLU A 166 -11.35 14.30 25.21
N LYS A 167 -12.55 14.66 24.72
CA LYS A 167 -13.78 14.58 25.53
C LYS A 167 -14.30 13.16 25.71
N ASN A 168 -13.88 12.21 24.88
CA ASN A 168 -14.42 10.85 24.84
C ASN A 168 -13.32 9.77 24.89
N PRO A 169 -12.30 9.88 25.78
CA PRO A 169 -11.08 9.07 25.70
C PRO A 169 -11.35 7.56 25.82
N SER A 170 -12.35 7.16 26.63
CA SER A 170 -12.77 5.76 26.78
C SER A 170 -13.40 5.14 25.54
N ASN A 171 -13.75 5.97 24.55
CA ASN A 171 -14.45 5.59 23.33
C ASN A 171 -13.59 5.80 22.09
N VAL A 172 -12.32 6.16 22.26
CA VAL A 172 -11.34 6.27 21.18
C VAL A 172 -10.53 4.99 21.12
N LYS A 173 -10.53 4.33 19.96
CA LYS A 173 -9.69 3.17 19.68
C LYS A 173 -8.56 3.61 18.77
N ASN A 174 -7.39 3.78 19.35
CA ASN A 174 -6.17 4.11 18.61
C ASN A 174 -5.71 2.92 17.77
N SER A 175 -4.86 3.19 16.78
CA SER A 175 -4.23 2.15 15.97
C SER A 175 -3.35 1.24 16.84
N GLU A 176 -3.51 -0.07 16.68
CA GLU A 176 -2.60 -1.09 17.23
C GLU A 176 -1.26 -1.09 16.50
N LEU A 177 -1.23 -0.63 15.24
CA LEU A 177 -0.02 -0.45 14.45
C LEU A 177 0.67 0.86 14.82
N THR A 178 1.94 0.79 15.20
CA THR A 178 2.75 1.97 15.50
C THR A 178 3.05 2.76 14.24
N HIS A 179 3.27 4.08 14.37
CA HIS A 179 3.68 4.91 13.24
C HIS A 179 4.98 4.42 12.60
N ASP A 180 5.96 4.02 13.40
CA ASP A 180 7.24 3.50 12.90
C ASP A 180 7.06 2.21 12.08
N ASP A 181 6.18 1.31 12.50
CA ASP A 181 5.92 0.08 11.75
C ASP A 181 5.11 0.35 10.48
N ALA A 182 4.19 1.32 10.50
CA ALA A 182 3.50 1.76 9.29
C ALA A 182 4.48 2.41 8.29
N ILE A 183 5.42 3.23 8.75
CA ILE A 183 6.50 3.81 7.92
C ILE A 183 7.35 2.70 7.30
N LYS A 184 7.77 1.68 8.08
CA LYS A 184 8.53 0.53 7.56
C LYS A 184 7.76 -0.22 6.49
N LYS A 185 6.45 -0.44 6.69
CA LYS A 185 5.58 -1.08 5.68
C LYS A 185 5.54 -0.25 4.39
N LEU A 186 5.35 1.07 4.49
CA LEU A 186 5.39 1.96 3.33
C LEU A 186 6.75 1.94 2.62
N GLN A 187 7.85 2.01 3.37
CA GLN A 187 9.21 1.92 2.82
C GLN A 187 9.40 0.63 2.02
N SER A 188 8.98 -0.51 2.59
CA SER A 188 9.06 -1.80 1.90
C SER A 188 8.15 -1.89 0.67
N PHE A 189 6.98 -1.27 0.72
CA PHE A 189 6.04 -1.22 -0.41
C PHE A 189 6.58 -0.38 -1.57
N LEU A 190 7.17 0.79 -1.27
CA LEU A 190 7.72 1.68 -2.29
C LEU A 190 9.08 1.21 -2.84
N LYS A 191 9.87 0.48 -2.05
CA LYS A 191 11.14 -0.11 -2.48
C LYS A 191 10.89 -1.35 -3.34
N LYS A 192 10.82 -1.15 -4.66
CA LYS A 192 10.75 -2.24 -5.63
C LYS A 192 12.07 -3.04 -5.65
N PRO A 193 12.03 -4.35 -5.95
CA PRO A 193 13.24 -5.15 -6.09
C PRO A 193 14.18 -4.55 -7.13
N LEU A 194 15.45 -4.41 -6.77
CA LEU A 194 16.50 -4.02 -7.70
C LEU A 194 16.98 -5.26 -8.48
N VAL A 195 17.65 -5.02 -9.62
CA VAL A 195 18.36 -6.07 -10.34
C VAL A 195 19.58 -6.51 -9.52
N ASP A 196 19.96 -7.79 -9.58
CA ASP A 196 20.97 -8.40 -8.68
C ASP A 196 22.35 -7.71 -8.69
N GLU A 197 22.75 -7.07 -9.79
CA GLU A 197 24.03 -6.34 -9.90
C GLU A 197 23.82 -4.85 -10.20
N VAL A 198 23.82 -4.03 -9.13
CA VAL A 198 23.84 -2.57 -9.20
C VAL A 198 25.08 -1.97 -8.52
N ARG A 199 25.54 -0.82 -8.99
CA ARG A 199 26.72 -0.11 -8.48
C ARG A 199 26.37 1.34 -8.13
N LYS A 200 27.02 1.90 -7.11
CA LYS A 200 26.77 3.27 -6.58
C LYS A 200 25.27 3.50 -6.29
N LEU A 201 24.66 2.58 -5.54
CA LEU A 201 23.27 2.71 -5.11
C LEU A 201 23.16 3.78 -4.03
N GLU A 202 22.43 4.84 -4.34
CA GLU A 202 22.03 5.90 -3.42
C GLU A 202 20.51 5.81 -3.22
N GLU A 203 20.07 5.60 -1.99
CA GLU A 203 18.65 5.46 -1.64
C GLU A 203 18.22 6.57 -0.69
N GLU A 204 17.06 7.16 -0.97
CA GLU A 204 16.43 8.16 -0.13
C GLU A 204 14.96 7.81 0.09
N PHE A 205 14.48 7.95 1.32
CA PHE A 205 13.07 7.88 1.63
C PHE A 205 12.62 9.16 2.32
N VAL A 206 11.55 9.75 1.78
CA VAL A 206 10.93 10.98 2.27
C VAL A 206 9.53 10.65 2.76
N LEU A 207 9.32 10.75 4.07
CA LEU A 207 8.00 10.67 4.67
C LEU A 207 7.26 11.99 4.45
N ARG A 208 6.03 11.94 3.92
CA ARG A 208 5.23 13.13 3.61
C ARG A 208 4.18 13.41 4.65
N GLU A 209 3.30 12.46 4.91
CA GLU A 209 2.18 12.64 5.83
C GLU A 209 1.91 11.36 6.62
N ILE A 210 1.56 11.55 7.89
CA ILE A 210 0.88 10.54 8.70
C ILE A 210 -0.46 11.14 9.10
N SER A 211 -1.55 10.53 8.64
CA SER A 211 -2.90 10.95 8.99
C SER A 211 -3.58 9.89 9.87
N GLU A 212 -4.04 10.29 11.04
CA GLU A 212 -4.93 9.49 11.89
C GLU A 212 -6.36 9.90 11.63
N VAL A 213 -7.12 9.03 10.96
CA VAL A 213 -8.51 9.28 10.58
C VAL A 213 -9.44 8.46 11.46
N TYR A 214 -10.14 9.12 12.36
CA TYR A 214 -11.07 8.49 13.28
C TYR A 214 -12.47 8.38 12.67
N VAL A 215 -12.97 7.15 12.56
CA VAL A 215 -14.29 6.84 12.00
C VAL A 215 -15.29 6.58 13.14
N PRO A 216 -16.43 7.28 13.18
CA PRO A 216 -17.48 7.02 14.15
C PRO A 216 -18.21 5.71 13.84
N ILE A 217 -18.20 4.76 14.77
CA ILE A 217 -18.79 3.43 14.65
C ILE A 217 -19.62 3.13 15.90
N TYR A 218 -20.88 2.72 15.72
CA TYR A 218 -21.68 2.22 16.82
C TYR A 218 -21.41 0.73 17.03
N GLU A 219 -21.04 0.38 18.26
CA GLU A 219 -20.88 -1.00 18.70
C GLU A 219 -22.02 -1.40 19.62
N ALA A 220 -22.64 -2.53 19.30
CA ALA A 220 -23.73 -3.10 20.07
C ALA A 220 -23.30 -4.38 20.78
N ARG A 221 -23.59 -4.48 22.07
CA ARG A 221 -23.49 -5.73 22.81
C ARG A 221 -24.86 -6.40 22.82
N LEU A 222 -24.94 -7.60 22.25
CA LEU A 222 -26.17 -8.38 22.19
C LEU A 222 -26.08 -9.58 23.14
N ILE A 223 -27.19 -9.87 23.82
CA ILE A 223 -27.35 -11.06 24.65
C ILE A 223 -28.36 -11.95 23.92
N GLY A 224 -27.88 -13.09 23.45
CA GLY A 224 -28.70 -14.09 22.77
C GLY A 224 -29.58 -14.89 23.73
N PRO A 225 -30.48 -15.73 23.19
CA PRO A 225 -31.31 -16.62 24.00
C PRO A 225 -30.43 -17.51 24.87
N LYS A 226 -30.81 -17.68 26.14
CA LYS A 226 -30.19 -18.68 27.01
C LYS A 226 -30.25 -20.04 26.31
N ARG A 227 -29.13 -20.77 26.26
CA ARG A 227 -29.15 -22.19 25.87
C ARG A 227 -30.13 -22.89 26.83
N LYS A 228 -31.21 -23.43 26.28
CA LYS A 228 -32.07 -24.38 27.01
C LYS A 228 -31.33 -25.70 27.17
#